data_AF-A0A835SX92-F1
#
_entry.id   AF-A0A835SX92-F1
#
_cell.length_a   1.000
_cell.length_b   1.000
_cell.length_c   1.000
_cell.angle_alpha   90.00
_cell.angle_beta   90.00
_cell.angle_gamma   90.00
#
_symmetry.space_group_name_H-M   'P 1'
#
loop_
_entity.id
_entity.type
_entity.pdbx_description
1 polymer ?
#
loop_
_entity_poly.entity_id
_entity_poly.type
_entity_poly.pdbx_seq_one_letter_code
_entity_poly.pdbx_strand_id
1 'polypeptide(L)'
;MLDNDPTGVYRLAALQSPAGRRLLQRCGRSPDDISSIVLVERDSHYIRSEAILRIGWKLRVPLPLLAAFGFPVPLPLRDAFYDAVANNRYNFFGRTDSCRVDDGRFKDRFIVN
;
A
#
# COMPACT_ATOMS: atom_id res chain seq x y z
N MET A 1 -8.43 -2.44 1.63
CA MET A 1 -7.60 -1.93 2.73
C MET A 1 -8.45 -1.19 3.75
N LEU A 2 -9.11 -0.08 3.40
CA LEU A 2 -9.94 0.71 4.33
C LEU A 2 -10.97 -0.12 5.12
N ASP A 3 -11.78 -0.94 4.45
CA ASP A 3 -12.80 -1.76 5.13
C ASP A 3 -12.20 -2.91 5.98
N ASN A 4 -10.94 -3.28 5.69
CA ASN A 4 -10.21 -4.33 6.40
C ASN A 4 -9.29 -3.77 7.50
N ASP A 5 -9.26 -2.45 7.71
CA ASP A 5 -8.51 -1.76 8.76
C ASP A 5 -9.45 -0.94 9.67
N PRO A 6 -10.35 -1.59 10.42
CA PRO A 6 -11.38 -0.90 11.20
C PRO A 6 -10.82 -0.11 12.39
N THR A 7 -9.65 -0.51 12.90
CA THR A 7 -8.96 0.18 14.01
C THR A 7 -8.11 1.35 13.53
N GLY A 8 -7.97 1.49 12.21
CA GLY A 8 -7.35 2.62 11.61
C GLY A 8 -5.83 2.67 11.75
N VAL A 9 -5.16 1.53 11.66
CA VAL A 9 -3.69 1.44 11.79
C VAL A 9 -2.96 2.24 10.71
N TYR A 10 -3.47 2.26 9.48
CA TYR A 10 -2.76 2.83 8.33
C TYR A 10 -3.35 4.13 7.83
N ARG A 11 -2.54 5.17 7.64
CA ARG A 11 -2.95 6.37 6.88
C ARG A 11 -2.46 6.28 5.44
N LEU A 12 -3.26 6.80 4.52
CA LEU A 12 -3.05 6.70 3.07
C LEU A 12 -2.67 8.06 2.50
N ALA A 13 -1.63 8.09 1.67
CA ALA A 13 -1.29 9.24 0.84
C ALA A 13 -1.19 8.77 -0.62
N ALA A 14 -1.74 9.55 -1.54
CA ALA A 14 -1.46 9.32 -2.96
C ALA A 14 0.02 9.61 -3.22
N LEU A 15 0.71 8.77 -4.00
CA LEU A 15 2.15 8.94 -4.28
C LEU A 15 2.45 10.33 -4.87
N GLN A 16 1.55 10.82 -5.73
CA GLN A 16 1.67 12.11 -6.39
C GLN A 16 1.28 13.31 -5.52
N SER A 17 0.66 13.10 -4.34
CA SER A 17 0.30 14.21 -3.46
C SER A 17 1.55 14.84 -2.82
N PRO A 18 1.50 16.10 -2.35
CA PRO A 18 2.63 16.73 -1.68
C PRO A 18 3.13 15.92 -0.46
N ALA A 19 2.21 15.30 0.30
CA ALA A 19 2.55 14.36 1.36
C ALA A 19 3.24 13.10 0.84
N GLY A 20 2.70 12.47 -0.21
CA GLY A 20 3.29 11.27 -0.82
C GLY A 20 4.70 11.50 -1.33
N ARG A 21 4.94 12.61 -2.05
CA ARG A 21 6.26 12.99 -2.57
C ARG A 21 7.28 13.21 -1.46
N ARG A 22 6.88 13.88 -0.35
CA ARG A 22 7.74 14.06 0.84
C ARG A 22 8.08 12.72 1.51
N LEU A 23 7.11 11.81 1.60
CA LEU A 23 7.35 10.47 2.16
C LEU A 23 8.30 9.65 1.27
N LEU A 24 8.15 9.71 -0.05
CA LEU A 24 9.07 9.06 -1.00
C LEU A 24 10.51 9.57 -0.84
N GLN A 25 10.68 10.89 -0.74
CA GLN A 25 11.99 11.50 -0.52
C GLN A 25 12.61 11.06 0.81
N ARG A 26 11.82 10.99 1.89
CA ARG A 26 12.27 10.47 3.19
C ARG A 26 12.73 9.00 3.11
N CYS A 27 12.16 8.24 2.18
CA CYS A 27 12.58 6.86 1.89
C CYS A 27 13.78 6.77 0.93
N GLY A 28 14.39 7.90 0.52
CA GLY A 28 15.49 7.92 -0.46
C GLY A 28 15.04 7.59 -1.89
N ARG A 29 13.74 7.69 -2.18
CA ARG A 29 13.17 7.44 -3.52
C ARG A 29 12.91 8.75 -4.25
N SER A 30 12.82 8.65 -5.57
CA SER A 30 12.38 9.77 -6.40
C SER A 30 10.95 10.19 -6.00
N PRO A 31 10.65 11.49 -5.85
CA PRO A 31 9.30 11.98 -5.61
C PRO A 31 8.33 11.68 -6.77
N ASP A 32 8.85 11.29 -7.93
CA ASP A 32 8.07 10.95 -9.12
C ASP A 32 7.95 9.43 -9.32
N ASP A 33 8.41 8.64 -8.35
CA ASP A 33 8.25 7.19 -8.35
C ASP A 33 6.79 6.80 -8.05
N ILE A 34 6.04 6.55 -9.11
CA ILE A 34 4.65 6.09 -9.07
C ILE A 34 4.51 4.56 -9.19
N SER A 35 5.64 3.84 -9.23
CA SER A 35 5.67 2.45 -9.69
C SER A 35 5.12 1.44 -8.68
N SER A 36 5.00 1.81 -7.40
CA SER A 36 4.71 0.83 -6.36
C SER A 36 4.07 1.40 -5.09
N ILE A 37 3.53 0.51 -4.28
CA ILE A 37 3.08 0.79 -2.92
C ILE A 37 4.29 0.90 -1.98
N VAL A 38 4.24 1.87 -1.07
CA VAL A 38 5.27 2.10 -0.06
C VAL A 38 4.62 2.11 1.31
N LEU A 39 5.12 1.27 2.21
CA LEU A 39 4.80 1.32 3.63
C LEU A 39 5.91 2.14 4.31
N VAL A 40 5.53 3.26 4.92
CA VAL A 40 6.46 4.11 5.68
C VAL A 40 6.17 3.97 7.17
N GLU A 41 7.20 3.61 7.94
CA GLU A 41 7.16 3.59 9.41
C GLU A 41 8.06 4.70 9.97
N ARG A 42 8.26 4.76 11.29
CA ARG A 42 9.07 5.80 11.93
C ARG A 42 10.55 5.70 11.52
N ASP A 43 11.10 4.50 11.49
CA ASP A 43 12.54 4.26 11.31
C ASP A 43 12.85 3.37 10.10
N SER A 44 11.82 2.90 9.39
CA SER A 44 11.94 1.97 8.28
C SER A 44 10.93 2.29 7.17
N HIS A 45 11.16 1.71 6.01
CA HIS A 45 10.20 1.68 4.93
C HIS A 45 10.30 0.38 4.15
N TYR A 46 9.20 -0.01 3.53
CA TYR A 46 9.09 -1.23 2.74
C TYR A 46 8.35 -0.93 1.44
N ILE A 47 8.66 -1.72 0.41
CA ILE A 47 8.15 -1.49 -0.95
C ILE A 47 7.64 -2.80 -1.54
N ARG A 48 6.87 -2.71 -2.63
CA ARG A 48 6.45 -3.88 -3.44
C ARG A 48 5.81 -4.99 -2.58
N SER A 49 6.22 -6.24 -2.80
CA SER A 49 5.69 -7.41 -2.10
C SER A 49 5.87 -7.29 -0.57
N GLU A 50 7.00 -6.74 -0.11
CA GLU A 50 7.27 -6.63 1.32
C GLU A 50 6.33 -5.62 2.00
N ALA A 51 6.05 -4.48 1.35
CA ALA A 51 5.04 -3.54 1.83
C ALA A 51 3.66 -4.21 1.93
N ILE A 52 3.25 -4.98 0.92
CA ILE A 52 1.95 -5.65 0.90
C ILE A 52 1.82 -6.66 2.02
N LEU A 53 2.82 -7.53 2.20
CA LEU A 53 2.79 -8.56 3.23
C LEU A 53 2.73 -7.93 4.63
N ARG A 54 3.53 -6.89 4.88
CA ARG A 54 3.53 -6.16 6.15
C ARG A 54 2.22 -5.42 6.39
N ILE A 55 1.66 -4.78 5.36
CA ILE A 55 0.34 -4.15 5.45
C ILE A 55 -0.70 -5.20 5.84
N GLY A 56 -0.78 -6.30 5.07
CA GLY A 56 -1.73 -7.39 5.24
C GLY A 56 -1.71 -8.02 6.62
N TRP A 57 -0.53 -8.09 7.25
CA TRP A 57 -0.34 -8.64 8.59
C TRP A 57 -1.17 -7.95 9.68
N LYS A 58 -1.43 -6.63 9.57
CA LYS A 58 -2.20 -5.88 10.57
C LYS A 58 -3.67 -5.64 10.18
N LEU A 59 -4.13 -6.22 9.07
CA LEU A 59 -5.52 -6.11 8.63
C LEU A 59 -6.39 -7.21 9.24
N ARG A 60 -7.71 -7.12 9.06
CA ARG A 60 -8.64 -8.18 9.49
C ARG A 60 -8.36 -9.50 8.75
N VAL A 61 -8.65 -10.61 9.44
CA VAL A 61 -8.68 -11.94 8.82
C VAL A 61 -9.58 -11.94 7.57
N PRO A 62 -9.15 -12.61 6.48
CA PRO A 62 -8.06 -13.58 6.38
C PRO A 62 -6.69 -13.00 5.96
N LEU A 63 -6.54 -11.67 5.85
CA LEU A 63 -5.35 -11.06 5.26
C LEU A 63 -4.02 -11.35 6.00
N PRO A 64 -3.98 -11.40 7.35
CA PRO A 64 -2.77 -11.81 8.06
C PRO A 64 -2.34 -13.26 7.76
N LEU A 65 -3.29 -14.16 7.49
CA LEU A 65 -2.99 -15.54 7.12
C LEU A 65 -2.32 -15.60 5.74
N LEU A 66 -2.87 -14.87 4.76
CA LEU A 66 -2.26 -14.75 3.43
C LEU A 66 -0.86 -14.14 3.50
N ALA A 67 -0.67 -13.12 4.36
CA ALA A 67 0.65 -12.54 4.59
C ALA A 67 1.62 -13.58 5.18
N ALA A 68 1.18 -14.37 6.17
CA ALA A 68 1.96 -15.44 6.77
C ALA A 68 2.42 -16.49 5.74
N PHE A 69 1.56 -16.87 4.80
CA PHE A 69 1.94 -17.78 3.71
C PHE A 69 2.86 -17.13 2.67
N GLY A 70 2.80 -15.80 2.51
CA GLY A 70 3.65 -15.08 1.56
C GLY A 70 5.06 -14.79 2.06
N PHE A 71 5.28 -14.67 3.38
CA PHE A 71 6.62 -14.36 3.94
C PHE A 71 7.70 -15.41 3.61
N PRO A 72 7.42 -16.73 3.67
CA PRO A 72 8.39 -17.78 3.30
C PRO A 72 8.74 -17.80 1.81
N VAL A 73 7.93 -17.18 0.95
CA VAL A 73 8.19 -17.15 -0.50
C VAL A 73 9.44 -16.30 -0.78
N PRO A 74 10.44 -16.85 -1.51
CA PRO A 74 11.64 -16.11 -1.87
C PRO A 74 11.33 -14.75 -2.52
N LEU A 75 12.06 -13.72 -2.11
CA LEU A 75 11.90 -12.35 -2.61
C LEU A 75 11.73 -12.23 -4.13
N PRO A 76 12.58 -12.84 -4.99
CA PRO A 76 12.43 -12.68 -6.44
C PRO A 76 11.10 -13.25 -6.98
N LEU A 77 10.59 -14.33 -6.38
CA LEU A 77 9.33 -14.94 -6.81
C LEU A 77 8.14 -14.06 -6.43
N ARG A 78 8.10 -13.58 -5.18
CA ARG A 78 7.00 -12.71 -4.74
C ARG A 78 7.03 -11.33 -5.40
N ASP A 79 8.22 -10.81 -5.74
CA ASP A 79 8.34 -9.56 -6.52
C ASP A 79 7.95 -9.77 -7.98
N ALA A 80 8.29 -10.89 -8.61
CA ALA A 80 7.82 -11.20 -9.97
C ALA A 80 6.29 -11.32 -10.03
N PHE A 81 5.68 -11.97 -9.03
CA PHE A 81 4.22 -12.01 -8.90
C PHE A 81 3.63 -10.62 -8.70
N TYR A 82 4.26 -9.80 -7.84
CA TYR A 82 3.85 -8.42 -7.64
C TYR A 82 3.90 -7.61 -8.93
N ASP A 83 4.99 -7.69 -9.69
CA ASP A 83 5.17 -6.96 -10.94
C ASP A 83 4.14 -7.39 -11.98
N ALA A 84 3.83 -8.70 -12.09
CA ALA A 84 2.76 -9.20 -12.96
C ALA A 84 1.38 -8.63 -12.60
N VAL A 85 1.05 -8.58 -11.31
CA VAL A 85 -0.22 -8.02 -10.83
C VAL A 85 -0.25 -6.50 -11.02
N ALA A 86 0.83 -5.80 -10.69
CA ALA A 86 0.93 -4.35 -10.78
C ALA A 86 0.79 -3.86 -12.23
N ASN A 87 1.44 -4.55 -13.17
CA ASN A 87 1.36 -4.25 -14.60
C ASN A 87 -0.04 -4.48 -15.19
N ASN A 88 -0.82 -5.39 -14.60
CA ASN A 88 -2.16 -5.72 -15.06
C ASN A 88 -3.25 -5.24 -14.09
N ARG A 89 -2.94 -4.33 -13.16
CA ARG A 89 -3.81 -3.98 -12.02
C ARG A 89 -5.18 -3.45 -12.42
N TYR A 90 -5.26 -2.68 -13.51
CA TYR A 90 -6.53 -2.16 -14.01
C TYR A 90 -7.40 -3.25 -14.64
N ASN A 91 -6.79 -4.31 -15.17
CA ASN A 91 -7.52 -5.46 -15.70
C ASN A 91 -7.95 -6.41 -14.58
N PHE A 92 -7.16 -6.55 -13.51
CA PHE A 92 -7.50 -7.41 -12.36
C PHE A 92 -8.53 -6.79 -11.42
N PHE A 93 -8.45 -5.47 -11.18
CA PHE A 93 -9.28 -4.79 -10.17
C PHE A 93 -10.23 -3.74 -10.74
N GLY A 94 -10.20 -3.52 -12.06
CA GLY A 94 -10.95 -2.46 -12.71
C GLY A 94 -10.40 -1.06 -12.37
N ARG A 95 -11.12 -0.03 -12.85
CA ARG A 95 -11.02 1.33 -12.31
C ARG A 95 -12.21 1.56 -11.40
N THR A 96 -11.97 2.16 -10.25
CA THR A 96 -13.05 2.61 -9.36
C THR A 96 -13.18 4.12 -9.51
N ASP A 97 -14.31 4.58 -10.04
CA ASP A 97 -14.60 6.02 -10.22
C ASP A 97 -15.10 6.69 -8.93
N SER A 98 -15.33 5.92 -7.85
CA SER A 98 -15.72 6.47 -6.56
C SER A 98 -14.50 6.88 -5.74
N CYS A 99 -14.32 8.20 -5.58
CA CYS A 99 -13.34 8.77 -4.67
C CYS A 99 -13.77 8.51 -3.23
N ARG A 100 -13.07 7.61 -2.52
CA ARG A 100 -13.36 7.30 -1.11
C ARG A 100 -12.86 8.37 -0.13
N VAL A 101 -12.22 9.42 -0.62
CA VAL A 101 -11.76 10.55 0.20
C VAL A 101 -12.94 11.35 0.76
N ASP A 102 -14.05 11.42 0.01
CA ASP A 102 -15.26 12.13 0.43
C ASP A 102 -16.20 11.27 1.29
N ASP A 103 -15.88 10.00 1.48
CA ASP A 103 -16.57 9.14 2.44
C ASP A 103 -16.16 9.56 3.86
N GLY A 104 -17.08 10.22 4.58
CA GLY A 104 -16.86 10.73 5.93
C GLY A 104 -16.35 9.68 6.92
N ARG A 105 -16.57 8.38 6.66
CA ARG A 105 -16.05 7.27 7.48
C ARG A 105 -14.53 7.14 7.45
N PHE A 106 -13.86 7.69 6.43
CA PHE A 106 -12.42 7.51 6.22
C PHE A 106 -11.66 8.83 6.08
N LYS A 107 -12.29 9.98 6.36
CA LYS A 107 -11.68 11.30 6.12
C LYS A 107 -10.35 11.51 6.85
N ASP A 108 -10.24 11.02 8.08
CA ASP A 108 -9.02 11.07 8.91
C ASP A 108 -7.92 10.09 8.48
N ARG A 109 -8.26 9.17 7.57
CA ARG A 109 -7.37 8.12 7.04
C ARG A 109 -6.52 8.63 5.90
N PHE A 110 -6.87 9.74 5.26
CA PHE A 110 -6.12 10.29 4.12
C PHE A 110 -5.22 11.46 4.54
N ILE A 111 -3.99 11.45 4.03
CA ILE A 111 -3.02 12.53 4.18
C ILE A 111 -2.93 13.27 2.84
N VAL A 112 -3.49 14.48 2.82
CA VAL A 112 -3.67 15.27 1.59
C VAL A 112 -2.62 16.39 1.46
N ASN A 113 -2.10 16.89 2.59
CA ASN A 113 -1.17 18.01 2.67
C ASN A 113 0.25 17.54 2.95
#